data_AF-A0A9P0F4M2-F1
#
_entry.id   AF-A0A9P0F4M2-F1
#
_cell.length_a   1.000
_cell.length_b   1.000
_cell.length_c   1.000
_cell.angle_alpha   90.00
_cell.angle_beta   90.00
_cell.angle_gamma   90.00
#
_symmetry.space_group_name_H-M   'P 1'
#
loop_
_entity.id
_entity.type
_entity.pdbx_description
1 polymer ?
#
loop_
_entity_poly.entity_id
_entity_poly.type
_entity_poly.pdbx_seq_one_letter_code
_entity_poly.pdbx_strand_id
1 'polypeptide(L)'
;MGIIKTVVKKCFGKYLLVTNTVSSGILMAVGDSMQQQIETYRGFHENESHDAVRSMNMAMVGIILGPIQHVFYMYLDRFIPGRDLFSVSKKLLLDQLIASPVYIVTFFYGSAYIENHTLAQANDELRHKFLQVYLVDWIVWPPTQFINFFFLPSKYRVIYLNGLTTLYNVYLSYIKHKDKVEKLDLPRKY
;
A
#
# COMPACT_ATOMS: atom_id res chain seq x y z
N MET A 1 -26.44 -19.55 8.40
CA MET A 1 -26.18 -18.09 8.24
C MET A 1 -25.63 -17.40 9.50
N GLY A 2 -25.75 -17.98 10.72
CA GLY A 2 -25.28 -17.36 11.98
C GLY A 2 -23.77 -17.41 12.22
N ILE A 3 -23.06 -18.46 11.79
CA ILE A 3 -21.62 -18.62 12.03
C ILE A 3 -20.81 -17.56 11.26
N ILE A 4 -21.12 -17.35 9.98
CA ILE A 4 -20.44 -16.34 9.14
C ILE A 4 -20.60 -14.94 9.74
N LYS A 5 -21.81 -14.55 10.17
CA LYS A 5 -22.05 -13.25 10.82
C LYS A 5 -21.27 -13.11 12.13
N THR A 6 -21.17 -14.18 12.93
CA THR A 6 -20.41 -14.18 14.19
C THR A 6 -18.91 -14.08 13.96
N VAL A 7 -18.38 -14.79 12.95
CA VAL A 7 -16.96 -14.71 12.56
C VAL A 7 -16.63 -13.32 12.05
N VAL A 8 -17.42 -12.77 11.12
CA VAL A 8 -17.25 -11.40 10.60
C VAL A 8 -17.30 -10.39 11.74
N LYS A 9 -18.25 -10.49 12.67
CA LYS A 9 -18.34 -9.58 13.82
C LYS A 9 -17.12 -9.66 14.74
N LYS A 10 -16.51 -10.84 14.92
CA LYS A 10 -15.28 -11.01 15.71
C LYS A 10 -14.07 -10.44 14.97
N CYS A 11 -13.92 -10.72 13.67
CA CYS A 11 -12.82 -10.22 12.83
C CYS A 11 -12.82 -8.69 12.77
N PHE A 12 -13.97 -8.07 12.46
CA PHE A 12 -14.12 -6.62 12.35
C PHE A 12 -14.45 -5.92 13.69
N GLY A 13 -14.25 -6.62 14.81
CA GLY A 13 -14.42 -6.10 16.16
C GLY A 13 -13.16 -6.36 16.99
N LYS A 14 -13.18 -7.47 17.74
CA LYS A 14 -12.08 -7.85 18.65
C LYS A 14 -10.73 -8.04 17.96
N TYR A 15 -10.73 -8.52 16.71
CA TYR A 15 -9.52 -8.84 15.95
C TYR A 15 -9.27 -7.88 14.79
N LEU A 16 -9.77 -6.64 14.88
CA LEU A 16 -9.67 -5.67 13.79
C LEU A 16 -8.22 -5.34 13.43
N LEU A 17 -7.32 -5.25 14.42
CA LEU A 17 -5.89 -5.09 14.20
C LEU A 17 -5.33 -6.21 13.31
N VAL A 18 -5.55 -7.47 13.70
CA VAL A 18 -5.05 -8.64 12.96
C VAL A 18 -5.64 -8.66 11.55
N THR A 19 -6.93 -8.37 11.41
CA THR A 19 -7.62 -8.34 10.12
C THR A 19 -7.00 -7.28 9.20
N ASN A 20 -6.77 -6.06 9.70
CA ASN A 20 -6.15 -4.99 8.93
C ASN A 20 -4.71 -5.34 8.54
N THR A 21 -3.94 -5.89 9.46
CA THR A 21 -2.54 -6.30 9.23
C THR A 21 -2.42 -7.38 8.16
N VAL A 22 -3.20 -8.45 8.30
CA VAL A 22 -3.18 -9.56 7.33
C VAL A 22 -3.70 -9.09 5.97
N SER A 23 -4.77 -8.28 5.95
CA SER A 23 -5.32 -7.75 4.69
C SER A 23 -4.32 -6.86 3.96
N SER A 24 -3.57 -6.02 4.69
CA SER A 24 -2.51 -5.17 4.12
C SER A 24 -1.43 -6.02 3.43
N GLY A 25 -0.92 -7.06 4.11
CA GLY A 25 0.05 -7.98 3.51
C GLY A 25 -0.48 -8.68 2.26
N ILE A 26 -1.71 -9.20 2.30
CA ILE A 26 -2.33 -9.86 1.14
C ILE A 26 -2.47 -8.88 -0.03
N LEU A 27 -2.98 -7.67 0.21
CA LEU A 27 -3.17 -6.67 -0.86
C LEU A 27 -1.83 -6.25 -1.48
N MET A 28 -0.74 -6.21 -0.71
CA MET A 28 0.59 -5.92 -1.24
C MET A 28 1.14 -7.07 -2.09
N ALA A 29 1.01 -8.33 -1.65
CA ALA A 29 1.35 -9.48 -2.48
C ALA A 29 0.56 -9.50 -3.79
N VAL A 30 -0.76 -9.28 -3.73
CA VAL A 30 -1.61 -9.26 -4.93
C VAL A 30 -1.18 -8.15 -5.89
N GLY A 31 -0.91 -6.94 -5.37
CA GLY A 31 -0.41 -5.84 -6.19
C GLY A 31 0.93 -6.17 -6.86
N ASP A 32 1.84 -6.81 -6.13
CA ASP A 32 3.11 -7.24 -6.70
C ASP A 32 2.94 -8.32 -7.77
N SER A 33 2.09 -9.33 -7.53
CA SER A 33 1.79 -10.35 -8.53
C SER A 33 1.20 -9.77 -9.82
N MET A 34 0.30 -8.79 -9.71
CA MET A 34 -0.24 -8.08 -10.87
C MET A 34 0.85 -7.27 -11.59
N GLN A 35 1.73 -6.61 -10.85
CA GLN A 35 2.84 -5.86 -11.44
C GLN A 35 3.82 -6.76 -12.19
N GLN A 36 4.17 -7.91 -11.63
CA GLN A 36 5.03 -8.89 -12.31
C GLN A 36 4.38 -9.42 -13.60
N GLN A 37 3.06 -9.64 -13.60
CA GLN A 37 2.33 -10.01 -14.83
C GLN A 37 2.42 -8.91 -15.90
N ILE A 38 2.33 -7.63 -15.51
CA ILE A 38 2.52 -6.50 -16.43
C ILE A 38 3.94 -6.49 -16.98
N GLU A 39 4.95 -6.78 -16.16
CA GLU A 39 6.35 -6.86 -16.58
C GLU A 39 6.59 -8.00 -17.58
N THR A 40 6.01 -9.18 -17.33
CA THR A 40 6.03 -10.30 -18.29
C THR A 40 5.35 -9.93 -19.61
N TYR A 41 4.18 -9.28 -19.57
CA TYR A 41 3.47 -8.85 -20.79
C TYR A 41 4.25 -7.81 -21.60
N ARG A 42 5.06 -6.97 -20.94
CA ARG A 42 5.95 -5.99 -21.58
C ARG A 42 7.27 -6.57 -22.08
N GLY A 43 7.52 -7.86 -21.87
CA GLY A 43 8.73 -8.55 -22.35
C GLY A 43 9.96 -8.42 -21.44
N PHE A 44 9.84 -7.85 -20.23
CA PHE A 44 10.98 -7.70 -19.32
C PHE A 44 11.46 -9.02 -18.71
N HIS A 45 10.58 -10.02 -18.68
CA HIS A 45 10.82 -11.35 -18.11
C HIS A 45 10.32 -12.44 -19.08
N GLU A 46 10.67 -12.36 -20.36
CA GLU A 46 10.47 -13.48 -21.30
C GLU A 46 11.24 -14.71 -20.77
N ASN A 47 10.51 -15.64 -20.15
CA ASN A 47 10.95 -16.94 -19.58
C ASN A 47 11.35 -16.99 -18.09
N GLU A 48 11.14 -15.93 -17.29
CA GLU A 48 11.28 -16.05 -15.84
C GLU A 48 9.94 -16.40 -15.16
N SER A 49 9.98 -17.39 -14.26
CA SER A 49 8.84 -17.75 -13.42
C SER A 49 8.52 -16.62 -12.44
N HIS A 50 7.24 -16.51 -12.05
CA HIS A 50 6.79 -15.56 -11.03
C HIS A 50 7.70 -15.54 -9.79
N ASP A 51 8.24 -14.37 -9.44
CA ASP A 51 9.13 -14.16 -8.30
C ASP A 51 8.29 -14.14 -7.00
N ALA A 52 8.17 -15.33 -6.40
CA ALA A 52 7.45 -15.52 -5.14
C ALA A 52 8.15 -14.83 -3.96
N VAL A 53 9.47 -14.65 -4.01
CA VAL A 53 10.24 -13.99 -2.94
C VAL A 53 9.92 -12.49 -2.94
N ARG A 54 9.86 -11.86 -4.11
CA ARG A 54 9.41 -10.47 -4.27
C ARG A 54 8.00 -10.26 -3.74
N SER A 55 7.05 -11.12 -4.13
CA SER A 55 5.67 -11.07 -3.61
C SER A 55 5.61 -11.23 -2.09
N MET A 56 6.42 -12.12 -1.52
CA MET A 56 6.51 -12.33 -0.07
C MET A 56 7.11 -11.12 0.64
N ASN A 57 8.16 -10.51 0.09
CA ASN A 57 8.76 -9.30 0.65
C ASN A 57 7.75 -8.15 0.70
N MET A 58 7.00 -7.96 -0.38
CA MET A 58 5.91 -6.97 -0.42
C MET A 58 4.82 -7.29 0.62
N ALA A 59 4.45 -8.56 0.80
CA ALA A 59 3.51 -8.96 1.85
C ALA A 59 4.01 -8.64 3.26
N MET A 60 5.29 -8.91 3.53
CA MET A 60 5.90 -8.64 4.84
C MET A 60 5.93 -7.13 5.13
N VAL A 61 6.23 -6.29 4.14
CA VAL A 61 6.13 -4.82 4.30
C VAL A 61 4.68 -4.41 4.63
N GLY A 62 3.69 -5.04 3.98
CA GLY A 62 2.27 -4.79 4.29
C GLY A 62 1.88 -5.18 5.71
N ILE A 63 2.44 -6.27 6.23
CA ILE A 63 2.28 -6.69 7.63
C ILE A 63 2.92 -5.69 8.60
N ILE A 64 4.05 -5.07 8.24
CA ILE A 64 4.68 -4.01 9.05
C ILE A 64 3.82 -2.75 9.06
N LEU A 65 3.27 -2.35 7.90
CA LEU A 65 2.46 -1.14 7.75
C LEU A 65 1.08 -1.25 8.43
N GLY A 66 0.48 -2.43 8.43
CA GLY A 66 -0.89 -2.64 8.91
C GLY A 66 -1.15 -2.16 10.35
N PRO A 67 -0.32 -2.51 11.34
CA PRO A 67 -0.45 -2.00 12.71
C PRO A 67 -0.29 -0.48 12.80
N ILE A 68 0.66 0.09 12.04
CA ILE A 68 0.92 1.54 12.03
C ILE A 68 -0.31 2.28 11.48
N GLN A 69 -0.88 1.79 10.38
CA GLN A 69 -2.12 2.31 9.81
C GLN A 69 -3.29 2.17 10.79
N HIS A 70 -3.46 0.99 11.39
CA HIS A 70 -4.53 0.74 12.36
C HIS A 70 -4.47 1.70 13.54
N VAL A 71 -3.29 1.87 14.14
CA VAL A 71 -3.09 2.78 15.27
C VAL A 71 -3.33 4.23 14.86
N PHE A 72 -2.81 4.65 13.70
CA PHE A 72 -3.03 6.01 13.20
C PHE A 72 -4.52 6.31 13.03
N TYR A 73 -5.27 5.47 12.31
CA TYR A 73 -6.70 5.68 12.10
C TYR A 73 -7.50 5.60 13.40
N MET A 74 -7.13 4.70 14.32
CA MET A 74 -7.76 4.64 15.64
C MET A 74 -7.63 5.96 16.41
N TYR A 75 -6.43 6.57 16.43
CA TYR A 75 -6.23 7.87 17.07
C TYR A 75 -6.91 8.99 16.28
N LEU A 76 -6.83 8.97 14.96
CA LEU A 76 -7.44 9.98 14.10
C LEU A 76 -8.96 10.06 14.30
N ASP A 77 -9.64 8.91 14.37
CA ASP A 77 -11.08 8.83 14.63
C ASP A 77 -11.44 9.21 16.06
N ARG A 78 -10.55 8.95 17.02
CA ARG A 78 -10.74 9.37 18.42
C ARG A 78 -10.64 10.89 18.59
N PHE A 79 -9.70 11.56 17.91
CA PHE A 79 -9.48 13.00 18.03
C PHE A 79 -10.37 13.84 17.11
N ILE A 80 -10.82 13.27 15.99
CA ILE A 80 -11.74 13.92 15.05
C ILE A 80 -12.98 13.02 14.89
N PRO A 81 -13.84 12.94 15.92
CA PRO A 81 -15.08 12.18 15.80
C PRO A 81 -16.05 12.96 14.90
N GLY A 82 -16.28 12.47 13.69
CA GLY A 82 -17.12 13.17 12.72
C GLY A 82 -17.07 12.57 11.33
N ARG A 83 -18.14 12.77 10.57
CA ARG A 83 -18.30 12.33 9.18
C ARG A 83 -18.80 13.45 8.26
N ASP A 84 -18.93 14.67 8.78
CA ASP A 84 -19.21 15.86 7.99
C ASP A 84 -17.99 16.25 7.13
N LEU A 85 -18.20 17.11 6.14
CA LEU A 85 -17.16 17.50 5.19
C LEU A 85 -15.94 18.10 5.89
N PHE A 86 -16.13 18.93 6.92
CA PHE A 86 -15.03 19.57 7.62
C PHE A 86 -14.17 18.54 8.36
N SER A 87 -14.82 17.62 9.09
CA SER A 87 -14.14 16.50 9.76
C SER A 87 -13.38 15.62 8.76
N VAL A 88 -13.99 15.28 7.63
CA VAL A 88 -13.37 14.45 6.58
C VAL A 88 -12.18 15.15 5.94
N SER A 89 -12.30 16.43 5.58
CA SER A 89 -11.20 17.21 5.02
C SER A 89 -10.03 17.33 6.00
N LYS A 90 -10.31 17.55 7.29
CA LYS A 90 -9.26 17.60 8.32
C LYS A 90 -8.54 16.26 8.46
N LYS A 91 -9.28 15.14 8.45
CA LYS A 91 -8.69 13.79 8.47
C LYS A 91 -7.80 13.55 7.26
N LEU A 92 -8.28 13.91 6.08
CA LEU A 92 -7.53 13.76 4.84
C LEU A 92 -6.24 14.58 4.83
N LEU A 93 -6.28 15.82 5.33
CA LEU A 93 -5.08 16.65 5.45
C LEU A 93 -4.05 16.05 6.42
N LEU A 94 -4.50 15.52 7.57
CA LEU A 94 -3.61 14.86 8.52
C LEU A 94 -3.03 13.55 7.97
N ASP A 95 -3.85 12.79 7.25
CA ASP A 95 -3.42 11.59 6.55
C ASP A 95 -2.31 11.91 5.55
N GLN A 96 -2.51 12.93 4.72
CA GLN A 96 -1.53 13.29 3.69
C GLN A 96 -0.28 13.99 4.23
N LEU A 97 -0.39 14.81 5.27
CA LEU A 97 0.76 15.55 5.81
C LEU A 97 1.58 14.75 6.83
N ILE A 98 0.99 13.77 7.51
CA ILE A 98 1.64 13.02 8.58
C ILE A 98 1.74 11.54 8.23
N ALA A 99 0.59 10.91 7.94
CA ALA A 99 0.54 9.46 7.75
C ALA A 99 1.27 9.02 6.48
N SER A 100 1.01 9.68 5.35
CA SER A 100 1.59 9.35 4.05
C SER A 100 3.12 9.39 4.08
N PRO A 101 3.79 10.47 4.55
CA PRO A 101 5.25 10.47 4.72
C PRO A 101 5.76 9.32 5.60
N VAL A 102 5.08 9.03 6.72
CA VAL A 102 5.46 7.93 7.63
C VAL A 102 5.31 6.58 6.94
N TYR A 103 4.24 6.36 6.16
CA TYR A 103 4.01 5.12 5.44
C TYR A 103 5.02 4.91 4.32
N ILE A 104 5.35 5.96 3.57
CA ILE A 104 6.36 5.89 2.50
C ILE A 104 7.75 5.58 3.09
N VAL A 105 8.15 6.28 4.16
CA VAL A 105 9.41 6.01 4.86
C VAL A 105 9.43 4.57 5.36
N THR A 106 8.37 4.13 6.03
CA THR A 106 8.26 2.77 6.56
C THR A 106 8.30 1.73 5.45
N PHE A 107 7.65 1.98 4.31
CA PHE A 107 7.68 1.10 3.14
C PHE A 107 9.11 0.89 2.65
N PHE A 108 9.87 1.97 2.41
CA PHE A 108 11.22 1.86 1.88
C PHE A 108 12.21 1.25 2.89
N TYR A 109 12.21 1.69 4.15
CA TYR A 109 13.09 1.10 5.16
C TYR A 109 12.69 -0.33 5.52
N GLY A 110 11.38 -0.62 5.61
CA GLY A 110 10.88 -1.97 5.88
C GLY A 110 11.25 -2.94 4.77
N SER A 111 11.06 -2.53 3.51
CA SER A 111 11.49 -3.30 2.34
C SER A 111 13.01 -3.50 2.33
N ALA A 112 13.79 -2.46 2.57
CA ALA A 112 15.25 -2.56 2.64
C ALA A 112 15.72 -3.53 3.75
N TYR A 113 15.08 -3.49 4.92
CA TYR A 113 15.38 -4.42 6.01
C TYR A 113 15.10 -5.87 5.63
N ILE A 114 13.93 -6.12 5.03
CA ILE A 114 13.52 -7.46 4.55
C ILE A 114 14.47 -7.98 3.47
N GLU A 115 14.91 -7.10 2.57
CA GLU A 115 15.82 -7.42 1.45
C GLU A 115 17.29 -7.47 1.87
N ASN A 116 17.61 -7.28 3.15
CA ASN A 116 18.98 -7.19 3.69
C ASN A 116 19.83 -6.10 3.03
N HIS A 117 19.22 -5.00 2.61
CA HIS A 117 19.92 -3.82 2.13
C HIS A 117 20.50 -3.00 3.29
N THR A 118 21.62 -2.32 3.02
CA THR A 118 22.23 -1.39 3.97
C THR A 118 21.39 -0.12 4.15
N LEU A 119 21.57 0.58 5.27
CA LEU A 119 20.93 1.88 5.51
C LEU A 119 21.28 2.92 4.44
N ALA A 120 22.51 2.87 3.90
CA ALA A 120 22.92 3.76 2.81
C ALA A 120 22.08 3.53 1.55
N GLN A 121 21.84 2.26 1.18
CA GLN A 121 20.98 1.90 0.05
C GLN A 121 19.52 2.31 0.29
N ALA A 122 19.00 2.10 1.50
CA ALA A 122 17.65 2.52 1.86
C ALA A 122 17.46 4.05 1.77
N ASN A 123 18.43 4.82 2.29
CA ASN A 123 18.43 6.28 2.23
C ASN A 123 18.47 6.78 0.78
N ASP A 124 19.32 6.18 -0.03
CA ASP A 124 19.46 6.53 -1.44
C ASP A 124 18.16 6.25 -2.21
N GLU A 125 17.58 5.06 -2.02
CA GLU A 125 16.33 4.68 -2.68
C GLU A 125 15.17 5.61 -2.25
N LEU A 126 15.03 5.88 -0.96
CA LEU A 126 14.03 6.81 -0.44
C LEU A 126 14.23 8.20 -1.04
N ARG A 127 15.45 8.73 -1.07
CA ARG A 127 15.74 10.08 -1.59
C ARG A 127 15.30 10.24 -3.05
N HIS A 128 15.51 9.22 -3.87
CA HIS A 128 15.19 9.26 -5.30
C HIS A 128 13.70 9.03 -5.57
N LYS A 129 13.02 8.21 -4.75
CA LYS A 129 11.64 7.77 -5.03
C LYS A 129 10.58 8.46 -4.18
N PHE A 130 10.94 9.04 -3.02
CA PHE A 130 9.99 9.62 -2.07
C PHE A 130 9.08 10.66 -2.70
N LEU A 131 9.65 11.66 -3.39
CA LEU A 131 8.87 12.74 -3.98
C LEU A 131 7.88 12.20 -5.02
N GLN A 132 8.32 11.25 -5.85
CA GLN A 132 7.49 10.64 -6.87
C GLN A 132 6.32 9.87 -6.24
N VAL A 133 6.59 9.03 -5.23
CA VAL A 133 5.54 8.29 -4.52
C VAL A 133 4.58 9.25 -3.82
N TYR A 134 5.11 10.26 -3.11
CA TYR A 134 4.32 11.22 -2.36
C TYR A 134 3.39 12.05 -3.26
N LEU A 135 3.87 12.52 -4.41
CA LEU A 135 3.03 13.25 -5.37
C LEU A 135 1.91 12.37 -5.93
N VAL A 136 2.20 11.09 -6.26
CA VAL A 136 1.16 10.17 -6.71
C VAL A 136 0.16 9.87 -5.60
N ASP A 137 0.61 9.78 -4.34
CA ASP A 137 -0.26 9.64 -3.17
C ASP A 137 -1.30 10.78 -3.10
N TRP A 138 -0.83 12.03 -3.26
CA TRP A 138 -1.67 13.23 -3.31
C TRP A 138 -2.62 13.28 -4.51
N ILE A 139 -2.29 12.62 -5.62
CA ILE A 139 -3.16 12.56 -6.80
C ILE A 139 -4.21 11.45 -6.63
N VAL A 140 -3.85 10.35 -5.97
CA VAL A 140 -4.72 9.18 -5.85
C VAL A 140 -5.69 9.34 -4.69
N TRP A 141 -5.21 9.62 -3.47
CA TRP A 141 -6.02 9.46 -2.28
C TRP A 141 -7.02 10.59 -2.02
N PRO A 142 -6.69 11.89 -2.16
CA PRO A 142 -7.65 12.95 -1.96
C PRO A 142 -8.90 12.84 -2.85
N PRO A 143 -8.81 12.63 -4.18
CA PRO A 143 -9.99 12.43 -5.02
C PRO A 143 -10.71 11.13 -4.68
N THR A 144 -9.96 10.06 -4.40
CA THR A 144 -10.52 8.76 -4.00
C THR A 144 -11.37 8.87 -2.74
N GLN A 145 -10.88 9.56 -1.73
CA GLN A 145 -11.59 9.77 -0.46
C GLN A 145 -12.78 10.68 -0.65
N PHE A 146 -12.68 11.71 -1.48
CA PHE A 146 -13.82 12.54 -1.86
C PHE A 146 -14.95 11.68 -2.46
N ILE A 147 -14.63 10.82 -3.43
CA ILE A 147 -15.63 9.91 -4.02
C ILE A 147 -16.21 8.95 -2.99
N ASN A 148 -15.36 8.36 -2.15
CA ASN A 148 -15.73 7.42 -1.11
C ASN A 148 -16.74 8.00 -0.11
N PHE A 149 -16.56 9.24 0.33
CA PHE A 149 -17.42 9.86 1.33
C PHE A 149 -18.68 10.49 0.75
N PHE A 150 -18.60 11.10 -0.44
CA PHE A 150 -19.71 11.85 -1.05
C PHE A 150 -20.63 11.00 -1.91
N PHE A 151 -20.09 10.11 -2.73
CA PHE A 151 -20.87 9.41 -3.75
C PHE A 151 -21.18 7.96 -3.38
N LEU A 152 -20.33 7.29 -2.60
CA LEU A 152 -20.47 5.86 -2.34
C LEU A 152 -21.31 5.55 -1.09
N PRO A 153 -22.38 4.73 -1.22
CA PRO A 153 -23.06 4.13 -0.09
C PRO A 153 -22.11 3.29 0.76
N SER A 154 -22.30 3.29 2.09
CA SER A 154 -21.42 2.61 3.05
C SER A 154 -21.10 1.14 2.71
N LYS A 155 -22.03 0.43 2.07
CA LYS A 155 -21.87 -0.98 1.67
C LYS A 155 -20.81 -1.21 0.56
N TYR A 156 -20.51 -0.21 -0.26
CA TYR A 156 -19.57 -0.32 -1.39
C TYR A 156 -18.20 0.29 -1.10
N ARG A 157 -18.05 1.04 0.00
CA ARG A 157 -16.82 1.75 0.34
C ARG A 157 -15.61 0.84 0.50
N VAL A 158 -15.79 -0.30 1.17
CA VAL A 158 -14.69 -1.24 1.44
C VAL A 158 -14.16 -1.87 0.16
N ILE A 159 -15.03 -2.34 -0.73
CA ILE A 159 -14.60 -2.97 -1.98
C ILE A 159 -13.95 -1.94 -2.92
N TYR A 160 -14.49 -0.72 -2.97
CA TYR A 160 -13.92 0.39 -3.74
C TYR A 160 -12.51 0.75 -3.25
N LEU A 161 -12.35 0.98 -1.95
CA LEU A 161 -11.04 1.33 -1.37
C LEU A 161 -10.03 0.20 -1.55
N ASN A 162 -10.41 -1.05 -1.29
CA ASN A 162 -9.51 -2.18 -1.48
C ASN A 162 -9.05 -2.31 -2.93
N GLY A 163 -9.93 -2.09 -3.91
CA GLY A 163 -9.57 -2.10 -5.33
C GLY A 163 -8.54 -1.03 -5.68
N LEU A 164 -8.73 0.21 -5.21
CA LEU A 164 -7.77 1.29 -5.43
C LEU A 164 -6.46 1.08 -4.66
N THR A 165 -6.52 0.51 -3.45
CA THR A 165 -5.32 0.08 -2.72
C THR A 165 -4.53 -0.96 -3.51
N THR A 166 -5.19 -1.94 -4.13
CA THR A 166 -4.50 -2.92 -4.98
C THR A 166 -3.82 -2.23 -6.16
N LEU A 167 -4.49 -1.31 -6.86
CA LEU A 167 -3.88 -0.56 -7.97
C LEU A 167 -2.70 0.30 -7.51
N TYR A 168 -2.81 0.93 -6.34
CA TYR A 168 -1.71 1.67 -5.75
C TYR A 168 -0.55 0.75 -5.36
N ASN A 169 -0.81 -0.47 -4.88
CA ASN A 169 0.22 -1.46 -4.59
C ASN A 169 0.92 -1.98 -5.85
N VAL A 170 0.22 -2.08 -7.00
CA VAL A 170 0.85 -2.33 -8.30
C VAL A 170 1.86 -1.22 -8.60
N TYR A 171 1.45 0.04 -8.44
CA TYR A 171 2.34 1.19 -8.61
C TYR A 171 3.53 1.20 -7.64
N LEU A 172 3.30 0.90 -6.36
CA LEU A 172 4.38 0.81 -5.37
C LEU A 172 5.37 -0.31 -5.72
N SER A 173 4.87 -1.48 -6.13
CA SER A 173 5.71 -2.57 -6.63
C SER A 173 6.56 -2.12 -7.82
N TYR A 174 5.94 -1.43 -8.79
CA TYR A 174 6.65 -0.88 -9.94
C TYR A 174 7.77 0.08 -9.51
N ILE A 175 7.46 1.09 -8.68
CA ILE A 175 8.45 2.07 -8.23
C ILE A 175 9.58 1.41 -7.43
N LYS A 176 9.26 0.43 -6.59
CA LYS A 176 10.26 -0.31 -5.83
C LYS A 176 11.22 -1.08 -6.74
N HIS A 177 10.73 -1.64 -7.85
CA HIS A 177 11.53 -2.54 -8.70
C HIS A 177 11.97 -1.96 -10.05
N LYS A 178 11.54 -0.75 -10.42
CA LYS A 178 11.83 -0.14 -11.74
C LYS A 178 13.32 -0.10 -12.08
N ASP A 179 14.21 0.15 -11.11
CA ASP A 179 15.65 0.24 -11.36
C ASP A 179 16.27 -1.12 -11.72
N LYS A 180 15.62 -2.24 -11.36
CA LYS A 180 16.01 -3.58 -11.80
C LYS A 180 15.57 -3.81 -13.25
N VAL A 181 14.36 -3.36 -13.59
CA VAL A 181 13.78 -3.46 -14.93
C VAL A 181 14.57 -2.61 -15.94
N GLU A 182 14.86 -1.35 -15.61
CA GLU A 182 15.64 -0.45 -16.48
C GLU A 182 17.07 -0.95 -16.73
N LYS A 183 17.66 -1.72 -15.79
CA LYS A 183 18.96 -2.38 -16.01
C LYS A 183 18.90 -3.52 -17.03
N LEU A 184 17.74 -4.14 -17.22
CA LEU A 184 17.53 -5.17 -18.26
C LEU A 184 17.40 -4.54 -19.65
N ASP A 185 16.96 -3.28 -19.74
CA ASP A 185 16.82 -2.52 -21.00
C ASP A 185 18.14 -1.99 -21.57
N LEU A 186 19.22 -1.94 -20.77
CA LEU A 186 20.53 -1.51 -21.28
C LEU A 186 21.09 -2.58 -22.23
N PRO A 187 21.57 -2.22 -23.44
CA PRO A 187 22.25 -3.18 -24.29
C PRO A 187 23.44 -3.73 -23.51
N ARG A 188 23.50 -5.07 -23.37
CA ARG A 188 24.65 -5.76 -22.77
C ARG A 188 25.89 -5.25 -23.50
N LYS A 189 26.67 -4.37 -22.84
CA LYS A 189 27.97 -3.98 -23.34
C LYS A 189 28.83 -5.25 -23.28
N TYR A 190 29.04 -5.84 -24.46
CA TYR A 190 30.02 -6.88 -24.71
C TYR A 190 31.44 -6.34 -24.48
#